data_AF-A0A179S167-F1
#
_entry.id   AF-A0A179S167-F1
#
_cell.length_a   1.000
_cell.length_b   1.000
_cell.length_c   1.000
_cell.angle_alpha   90.00
_cell.angle_beta   90.00
_cell.angle_gamma   90.00
#
_symmetry.space_group_name_H-M   'P 1'
#
loop_
_entity.id
_entity.type
_entity.pdbx_description
1 polymer ?
#
loop_
_entity_poly.entity_id
_entity_poly.type
_entity_poly.pdbx_seq_one_letter_code
_entity_poly.pdbx_strand_id
1 'polypeptide(L)'
;MVFPSLTAGYGAVLALLFAGLSGWVMARRLSANVLHGDGGDAVLLHRARSQANFAEYVPFILLLVGLLEAHGASRTLVQGLLVVLLVGRVLHPFGMTAPPNSPRQFACRGGGILATFAVLIVAAAALLLRLA
;
A
#
# COMPACT_ATOMS: atom_id res chain seq x y z
N MET A 1 26.49 -4.45 4.23
CA MET A 1 25.10 -4.04 3.95
C MET A 1 24.97 -2.57 4.27
N VAL A 2 24.42 -1.79 3.35
CA VAL A 2 24.18 -0.34 3.55
C VAL A 2 22.85 -0.17 4.26
N PHE A 3 22.75 0.79 5.17
CA PHE A 3 21.47 1.11 5.80
C PHE A 3 20.47 1.62 4.73
N PRO A 4 19.26 1.03 4.62
CA PRO A 4 18.30 1.34 3.56
C PRO A 4 17.55 2.65 3.86
N SER A 5 18.25 3.77 3.69
CA SER A 5 17.78 5.12 4.03
C SER A 5 16.58 5.58 3.19
N LEU A 6 16.51 5.22 1.91
CA LEU A 6 15.37 5.57 1.06
C LEU A 6 14.13 4.80 1.50
N THR A 7 14.26 3.49 1.66
CA THR A 7 13.15 2.65 2.10
C THR A 7 12.64 3.08 3.47
N ALA A 8 13.53 3.44 4.40
CA ALA A 8 13.14 3.96 5.71
C ALA A 8 12.31 5.26 5.61
N GLY A 9 12.74 6.21 4.77
CA GLY A 9 12.02 7.48 4.57
C GLY A 9 10.62 7.28 3.97
N TYR A 10 10.50 6.47 2.91
CA TYR A 10 9.19 6.15 2.32
C TYR A 10 8.33 5.31 3.27
N GLY A 11 8.94 4.40 4.03
CA GLY A 11 8.26 3.61 5.05
C GLY A 11 7.61 4.46 6.12
N ALA A 12 8.27 5.52 6.58
CA ALA A 12 7.69 6.47 7.55
C ALA A 12 6.46 7.19 6.98
N VAL A 13 6.53 7.67 5.73
CA VAL A 13 5.39 8.33 5.07
C VAL A 13 4.22 7.35 4.88
N LEU A 14 4.50 6.13 4.44
CA LEU A 14 3.49 5.08 4.26
C LEU A 14 2.85 4.67 5.58
N ALA A 15 3.61 4.64 6.68
CA ALA A 15 3.07 4.38 8.01
C ALA A 15 2.10 5.48 8.48
N LEU A 16 2.39 6.75 8.20
CA LEU A 16 1.46 7.85 8.48
C LEU A 16 0.17 7.73 7.65
N LEU A 17 0.27 7.32 6.38
CA LEU A 17 -0.90 7.06 5.55
C LEU A 17 -1.73 5.90 6.10
N PHE A 18 -1.08 4.84 6.58
CA PHE A 18 -1.76 3.71 7.23
C PHE A 18 -2.48 4.12 8.52
N ALA A 19 -1.86 4.99 9.33
CA ALA A 19 -2.49 5.55 10.52
C ALA A 19 -3.77 6.34 10.15
N GLY A 20 -3.71 7.14 9.08
CA GLY A 20 -4.89 7.84 8.55
C GLY A 20 -6.01 6.88 8.11
N LEU A 21 -5.68 5.82 7.37
CA LEU A 21 -6.65 4.77 6.99
C LEU A 21 -7.24 4.06 8.21
N SER A 22 -6.43 3.80 9.23
CA SER A 22 -6.86 3.14 10.46
C SER A 22 -7.83 4.04 11.25
N GLY A 23 -7.55 5.34 11.37
CA GLY A 23 -8.47 6.31 11.93
C GLY A 23 -9.78 6.41 11.15
N TRP A 24 -9.72 6.33 9.81
CA TRP A 24 -10.90 6.38 8.93
C TRP A 24 -11.83 5.16 9.09
N VAL A 25 -11.27 3.98 9.38
CA VAL A 25 -12.03 2.77 9.75
C VAL A 25 -12.59 2.91 11.17
N MET A 26 -11.76 3.31 12.13
CA MET A 26 -12.15 3.42 13.54
C MET A 26 -13.29 4.42 13.74
N ALA A 27 -13.25 5.56 13.06
CA ALA A 27 -14.33 6.54 13.09
C ALA A 27 -15.69 5.95 12.64
N ARG A 28 -15.70 5.04 11.65
CA ARG A 28 -16.94 4.37 11.23
C ARG A 28 -17.40 3.29 12.18
N ARG A 29 -16.47 2.52 12.75
CA ARG A 29 -16.80 1.53 13.79
C ARG A 29 -17.52 2.17 14.96
N LEU A 30 -17.00 3.31 15.40
CA LEU A 30 -17.61 4.11 16.47
C LEU A 30 -18.99 4.64 16.05
N SER A 31 -19.12 5.24 14.86
CA SER A 31 -20.42 5.78 14.41
C SER A 31 -21.49 4.71 14.17
N ALA A 32 -21.08 3.51 13.75
CA ALA A 32 -21.98 2.40 13.44
C ALA A 32 -22.24 1.48 14.66
N ASN A 33 -21.62 1.76 15.83
CA ASN A 33 -21.67 0.91 17.02
C ASN A 33 -21.31 -0.57 16.76
N VAL A 34 -20.34 -0.81 15.88
CA VAL A 34 -19.87 -2.17 15.53
C VAL A 34 -18.54 -2.46 16.24
N LEU A 35 -18.59 -3.32 17.26
CA LEU A 35 -17.39 -3.76 17.98
C LEU A 35 -16.55 -4.79 17.19
N HIS A 36 -17.19 -5.78 16.56
CA HIS A 36 -16.52 -6.87 15.86
C HIS A 36 -17.14 -7.11 14.48
N GLY A 37 -16.33 -7.52 13.51
CA GLY A 37 -16.77 -7.73 12.13
C GLY A 37 -17.09 -6.43 11.40
N ASP A 38 -18.05 -6.49 10.47
CA ASP A 38 -18.58 -5.34 9.72
C ASP A 38 -19.99 -4.92 10.18
N GLY A 39 -20.67 -5.73 11.01
CA GLY A 39 -22.00 -5.41 11.53
C GLY A 39 -23.08 -5.23 10.46
N GLY A 40 -22.85 -5.74 9.24
CA GLY A 40 -23.72 -5.49 8.07
C GLY A 40 -23.54 -4.12 7.42
N ASP A 41 -22.58 -3.30 7.87
CA ASP A 41 -22.29 -2.00 7.28
C ASP A 41 -21.35 -2.16 6.07
N ALA A 42 -21.92 -2.04 4.85
CA ALA A 42 -21.18 -2.14 3.60
C ALA A 42 -20.07 -1.07 3.47
N VAL A 43 -20.26 0.11 4.04
CA VAL A 43 -19.25 1.19 4.04
C VAL A 43 -18.09 0.79 4.94
N LEU A 44 -18.38 0.28 6.15
CA LEU A 44 -17.35 -0.22 7.07
C LEU A 44 -16.56 -1.36 6.43
N LEU A 45 -17.23 -2.31 5.77
CA LEU A 45 -16.59 -3.40 5.05
C LEU A 45 -15.60 -2.88 3.99
N HIS A 46 -16.00 -1.90 3.18
CA HIS A 46 -15.13 -1.34 2.14
C HIS A 46 -13.91 -0.62 2.73
N ARG A 47 -14.11 0.18 3.79
CA ARG A 47 -13.00 0.86 4.49
C ARG A 47 -12.03 -0.14 5.10
N ALA A 48 -12.57 -1.16 5.80
CA ALA A 48 -11.77 -2.20 6.43
C ALA A 48 -10.96 -3.01 5.41
N ARG A 49 -11.54 -3.35 4.24
CA ARG A 49 -10.80 -4.03 3.16
C ARG A 49 -9.68 -3.19 2.58
N SER A 50 -9.84 -1.86 2.49
CA SER A 50 -8.76 -0.99 2.05
C SER A 50 -7.61 -0.90 3.05
N GLN A 51 -7.94 -0.82 4.34
CA GLN A 51 -6.93 -0.85 5.40
C GLN A 51 -6.20 -2.20 5.40
N ALA A 52 -6.93 -3.32 5.31
CA ALA A 52 -6.35 -4.66 5.25
C ALA A 52 -5.41 -4.83 4.04
N ASN A 53 -5.83 -4.41 2.84
CA ASN A 53 -4.97 -4.44 1.65
C ASN A 53 -3.69 -3.61 1.82
N PHE A 54 -3.74 -2.52 2.58
CA PHE A 54 -2.53 -1.76 2.87
C PHE A 54 -1.60 -2.56 3.80
N ALA A 55 -2.15 -3.11 4.88
CA ALA A 55 -1.42 -3.89 5.87
C ALA A 55 -0.81 -5.19 5.32
N GLU A 56 -1.46 -5.82 4.34
CA GLU A 56 -1.01 -7.08 3.73
C GLU A 56 0.19 -6.87 2.80
N TYR A 57 0.12 -5.84 1.95
CA TYR A 57 1.07 -5.68 0.84
C TYR A 57 2.18 -4.67 1.13
N VAL A 58 1.88 -3.55 1.79
CA VAL A 58 2.87 -2.46 1.93
C VAL A 58 4.06 -2.83 2.82
N PRO A 59 3.86 -3.41 4.02
CA PRO A 59 4.98 -3.84 4.85
C PRO A 59 5.85 -4.89 4.16
N PHE A 60 5.23 -5.82 3.44
CA PHE A 60 5.96 -6.87 2.73
C PHE A 60 6.78 -6.32 1.57
N ILE A 61 6.22 -5.38 0.79
CA ILE A 61 6.97 -4.71 -0.28
C ILE A 61 8.12 -3.88 0.29
N LEU A 62 7.89 -3.13 1.38
CA LEU A 62 8.95 -2.35 2.03
C LEU A 62 10.08 -3.26 2.55
N LEU A 63 9.76 -4.43 3.08
CA LEU A 63 10.76 -5.43 3.47
C LEU A 63 11.61 -5.85 2.27
N LEU A 64 10.99 -6.23 1.15
CA LEU A 64 11.71 -6.65 -0.06
C LEU A 64 12.56 -5.53 -0.64
N VAL A 65 12.03 -4.31 -0.75
CA VAL A 65 12.76 -3.16 -1.28
C VAL A 65 13.89 -2.72 -0.32
N GLY A 66 13.69 -2.84 0.99
CA GLY A 66 14.72 -2.57 1.99
C GLY A 66 15.88 -3.55 1.92
N LEU A 67 15.58 -4.85 1.72
CA LEU A 67 16.60 -5.85 1.46
C LEU A 67 17.34 -5.58 0.13
N LEU A 68 16.61 -5.19 -0.90
CA LEU A 68 17.17 -4.84 -2.21
C LEU A 68 18.13 -3.63 -2.11
N GLU A 69 17.74 -2.58 -1.38
CA GLU A 69 18.59 -1.41 -1.11
C GLU A 69 19.81 -1.79 -0.26
N ALA A 70 19.62 -2.62 0.79
CA ALA A 70 20.72 -3.08 1.64
C ALA A 70 21.76 -3.95 0.89
N HIS A 71 21.32 -4.61 -0.18
CA HIS A 71 22.14 -5.37 -1.14
C HIS A 71 22.79 -4.50 -2.23
N GLY A 72 22.76 -3.17 -2.07
CA GLY A 72 23.43 -2.23 -2.98
C GLY A 72 22.74 -2.08 -4.33
N ALA A 73 21.40 -2.20 -4.39
CA ALA A 73 20.66 -1.92 -5.60
C ALA A 73 20.81 -0.48 -6.07
N SER A 74 20.63 -0.26 -7.39
CA SER A 74 20.73 1.07 -7.94
C SER A 74 19.69 1.99 -7.30
N ARG A 75 20.13 3.19 -6.91
CA ARG A 75 19.29 4.18 -6.25
C ARG A 75 18.03 4.48 -7.07
N THR A 76 18.16 4.53 -8.39
CA THR A 76 17.07 4.77 -9.34
C THR A 76 16.01 3.67 -9.30
N LEU A 77 16.42 2.40 -9.22
CA LEU A 77 15.47 1.27 -9.13
C LEU A 77 14.69 1.33 -7.82
N VAL A 78 15.39 1.47 -6.69
CA VAL A 78 14.77 1.55 -5.36
C VAL A 78 13.80 2.73 -5.28
N GLN A 79 14.22 3.91 -5.73
CA GLN A 79 13.38 5.10 -5.73
C GLN A 79 12.17 4.95 -6.66
N GLY A 80 12.34 4.35 -7.85
CA GLY A 80 11.23 4.07 -8.77
C GLY A 80 10.18 3.16 -8.14
N LEU A 81 10.60 2.05 -7.52
CA LEU A 81 9.70 1.12 -6.83
C LEU A 81 8.93 1.78 -5.69
N LEU A 82 9.60 2.58 -4.87
CA LEU A 82 8.99 3.27 -3.72
C LEU A 82 8.03 4.38 -4.16
N VAL A 83 8.35 5.14 -5.21
CA VAL A 83 7.46 6.18 -5.76
C VAL A 83 6.20 5.55 -6.35
N VAL A 84 6.34 4.48 -7.13
CA VAL A 84 5.18 3.78 -7.72
C VAL A 84 4.30 3.20 -6.61
N LEU A 85 4.90 2.62 -5.56
CA LEU A 85 4.16 2.15 -4.39
C LEU A 85 3.40 3.29 -3.71
N LEU A 86 4.08 4.41 -3.41
CA LEU A 86 3.47 5.55 -2.73
C LEU A 86 2.30 6.13 -3.54
N VAL A 87 2.50 6.39 -4.83
CA VAL A 87 1.46 6.93 -5.72
C VAL A 87 0.28 5.96 -5.82
N GLY A 88 0.54 4.66 -6.02
CA GLY A 88 -0.51 3.65 -6.06
C GLY A 88 -1.34 3.61 -4.78
N ARG A 89 -0.72 3.83 -3.61
CA ARG A 89 -1.40 3.84 -2.31
C ARG A 89 -2.14 5.11 -1.98
N VAL A 90 -1.68 6.26 -2.47
CA VAL A 90 -2.42 7.51 -2.37
C VAL A 90 -3.64 7.47 -3.27
N LEU A 91 -3.54 6.93 -4.50
CA LEU A 91 -4.64 6.88 -5.46
C LEU A 91 -5.74 5.85 -5.11
N HIS A 92 -5.38 4.75 -4.45
CA HIS A 92 -6.31 3.65 -4.15
C HIS A 92 -7.54 4.07 -3.29
N PRO A 93 -7.40 4.83 -2.18
CA PRO A 93 -8.54 5.36 -1.42
C PRO A 93 -9.45 6.27 -2.24
N PHE A 94 -8.90 7.12 -3.12
CA PHE A 94 -9.69 7.98 -4.00
C PHE A 94 -10.50 7.18 -5.04
N GLY A 95 -10.02 5.99 -5.43
CA GLY A 95 -10.77 5.07 -6.27
C GLY A 95 -11.94 4.38 -5.55
N MET A 96 -11.88 4.29 -4.21
CA MET A 96 -12.98 3.72 -3.43
C MET A 96 -14.07 4.72 -3.06
N THR A 97 -13.76 6.02 -3.03
CA THR A 97 -14.75 7.09 -2.80
C THR A 97 -15.48 7.49 -4.09
N ALA A 98 -15.06 6.97 -5.25
CA ALA A 98 -15.69 7.21 -6.53
C ALA A 98 -17.03 6.45 -6.67
N PRO A 99 -18.02 6.99 -7.41
CA PRO A 99 -19.31 6.33 -7.62
C PRO A 99 -19.17 4.92 -8.23
N PRO A 100 -20.06 3.97 -7.87
CA PRO A 100 -20.11 2.64 -8.47
C PRO A 100 -20.17 2.72 -10.00
N ASN A 101 -19.37 1.92 -10.70
CA ASN A 101 -19.26 1.84 -12.16
C ASN A 101 -18.73 3.11 -12.85
N SER A 102 -18.07 4.02 -12.13
CA SER A 102 -17.40 5.16 -12.75
C SER A 102 -16.00 4.78 -13.29
N PRO A 103 -15.54 5.39 -14.40
CA PRO A 103 -14.18 5.18 -14.91
C PRO A 103 -13.09 5.54 -13.89
N ARG A 104 -13.38 6.44 -12.93
CA ARG A 104 -12.50 6.75 -11.78
C ARG A 104 -12.36 5.58 -10.80
N GLN A 105 -13.43 4.80 -10.58
CA GLN A 105 -13.36 3.61 -9.74
C GLN A 105 -12.43 2.56 -10.37
N PHE A 106 -12.59 2.29 -11.67
CA PHE A 106 -11.74 1.32 -12.38
C PHE A 106 -10.28 1.78 -12.48
N ALA A 107 -10.03 3.04 -12.85
CA ALA A 107 -8.67 3.55 -13.00
C ALA A 107 -7.92 3.65 -11.66
N CYS A 108 -8.55 4.20 -10.62
CA CYS A 108 -7.85 4.45 -9.34
C CYS A 108 -7.82 3.21 -8.43
N ARG A 109 -8.83 2.33 -8.46
CA ARG A 109 -8.81 1.07 -7.69
C ARG A 109 -8.02 -0.02 -8.42
N GLY A 110 -8.28 -0.23 -9.71
CA GLY A 110 -7.56 -1.21 -10.53
C GLY A 110 -6.09 -0.83 -10.73
N GLY A 111 -5.82 0.44 -11.07
CA GLY A 111 -4.46 0.93 -11.26
C GLY A 111 -3.61 0.89 -9.98
N GLY A 112 -4.20 1.22 -8.82
CA GLY A 112 -3.50 1.14 -7.53
C GLY A 112 -3.12 -0.29 -7.12
N ILE A 113 -4.01 -1.26 -7.39
CA ILE A 113 -3.74 -2.68 -7.14
C ILE A 113 -2.68 -3.21 -8.11
N LEU A 114 -2.82 -2.94 -9.42
CA LEU A 114 -1.85 -3.35 -10.44
C LEU A 114 -0.46 -2.76 -10.17
N ALA A 115 -0.38 -1.48 -9.80
CA ALA A 115 0.88 -0.83 -9.44
C ALA A 115 1.54 -1.50 -8.23
N THR A 116 0.76 -1.78 -7.18
CA THR A 116 1.26 -2.49 -5.99
C THR A 116 1.79 -3.88 -6.36
N PHE A 117 1.02 -4.64 -7.16
CA PHE A 117 1.37 -6.00 -7.54
C PHE A 117 2.60 -6.04 -8.43
N ALA A 118 2.73 -5.07 -9.34
CA ALA A 118 3.92 -4.90 -10.17
C ALA A 118 5.15 -4.62 -9.31
N VAL A 119 5.07 -3.69 -8.34
CA VAL A 119 6.20 -3.41 -7.43
C VAL A 119 6.60 -4.65 -6.64
N LEU A 120 5.64 -5.44 -6.16
CA LEU A 120 5.90 -6.69 -5.45
C LEU A 120 6.71 -7.68 -6.32
N ILE A 121 6.22 -7.96 -7.53
CA ILE A 121 6.86 -8.90 -8.46
C ILE A 121 8.25 -8.42 -8.86
N VAL A 122 8.38 -7.13 -9.22
CA VAL A 122 9.66 -6.56 -9.65
C VAL A 122 10.67 -6.56 -8.51
N ALA A 123 10.26 -6.20 -7.29
CA ALA A 123 11.15 -6.24 -6.12
C ALA A 123 11.61 -7.67 -5.80
N ALA A 124 10.71 -8.64 -5.83
CA ALA A 124 11.05 -10.05 -5.60
C ALA A 124 12.00 -10.60 -6.67
N ALA A 125 11.70 -10.37 -7.95
CA ALA A 125 12.54 -10.83 -9.06
C ALA A 125 13.93 -10.16 -9.03
N ALA A 126 13.98 -8.84 -8.80
CA ALA A 126 15.24 -8.12 -8.71
C ALA A 126 16.10 -8.59 -7.51
N LEU A 127 15.46 -8.94 -6.39
CA LEU A 127 16.17 -9.47 -5.23
C LEU A 127 16.73 -10.87 -5.54
N LEU A 128 15.94 -11.76 -6.13
CA LEU A 128 16.40 -13.09 -6.53
C LEU A 128 17.58 -13.03 -7.51
N LEU A 129 17.50 -12.16 -8.52
CA LEU A 129 18.58 -11.97 -9.50
C LEU A 129 19.88 -11.40 -8.91
N ARG A 130 19.82 -10.81 -7.71
CA ARG A 130 21.00 -10.31 -6.99
C ARG A 130 21.58 -11.32 -6.01
N LEU A 131 20.78 -12.28 -5.57
CA LEU A 131 21.22 -13.35 -4.69
C LEU A 131 21.84 -14.53 -5.46
N ALA A 132 21.54 -14.65 -6.75
CA ALA A 132 22.13 -15.62 -7.67
C ALA A 132 23.51 -15.15 -8.16
#